data_AF-A0A7S2JC55-F1
#
_entry.id   AF-A0A7S2JC55-F1
#
_cell.length_a   1.000
_cell.length_b   1.000
_cell.length_c   1.000
_cell.angle_alpha   90.00
_cell.angle_beta   90.00
_cell.angle_gamma   90.00
#
_symmetry.space_group_name_H-M   'P 1'
#
loop_
_entity.id
_entity.type
_entity.pdbx_description
1 polymer ?
#
loop_
_entity_poly.entity_id
_entity_poly.type
_entity_poly.pdbx_seq_one_letter_code
_entity_poly.pdbx_strand_id
1 'polypeptide(L)'
;MSMSTMSALATSTSVPERSIGAESKLDVSLDVFEGPEKKLEVFFSCPSSPAGFRQFDHTIWSPILAEAHCSILHCQPGAHFDSYLLSESSLFVYPSRVILKTCGTTTLILVLPKLLALAERLGARLEHVHYSHLRYKFPTLQVHPHTSFRTERRCLAEMLEGRIAAVRSRVIGAQSGTSWYALCTEALPPLEPSLEPPLKKKRELLDTAGASPTAPYPYDDLDNIFELSMERLPKRVCDLFFEAAPVHQGRRGRALARSMTEASGIGALLPAAAVIDDWAFEPCGYSMNASHEQHYYTIHITPEFAFSYASFETNDPSYRKPEHVAAIVRVFSPALLTVTLTTRTGLGLEAPCELPGYQLDSLPCTSREHHTLTSSVSVCCITFEKDAGAERSAVKGGESTVKATHSAEEGSEASSDDTFEIGEVAEL
;
A
#
# COMPACT_ATOMS: atom_id res chain seq x y z
N MET A 1 -51.24 -7.72 -53.87
CA MET A 1 -50.45 -8.93 -54.17
C MET A 1 -49.03 -8.52 -54.48
N SER A 2 -48.05 -9.41 -54.22
CA SER A 2 -46.60 -9.22 -54.42
C SER A 2 -45.93 -8.11 -53.61
N MET A 3 -44.73 -8.42 -53.12
CA MET A 3 -43.72 -7.43 -52.76
C MET A 3 -42.97 -6.99 -54.02
N SER A 4 -42.25 -5.87 -53.95
CA SER A 4 -41.28 -5.45 -54.97
C SER A 4 -39.96 -5.11 -54.29
N THR A 5 -38.89 -5.81 -54.67
CA THR A 5 -37.51 -5.43 -54.36
C THR A 5 -36.95 -4.58 -55.50
N MET A 6 -36.02 -3.66 -55.19
CA MET A 6 -35.17 -3.03 -56.20
C MET A 6 -33.72 -3.00 -55.72
N SER A 7 -32.81 -3.21 -56.67
CA SER A 7 -31.35 -3.22 -56.47
C SER A 7 -30.77 -1.84 -56.76
N ALA A 8 -29.71 -1.47 -56.03
CA ALA A 8 -28.98 -0.23 -56.27
C ALA A 8 -27.81 -0.46 -57.25
N LEU A 9 -27.68 0.40 -58.26
CA LEU A 9 -26.50 0.43 -59.13
C LEU A 9 -25.40 1.31 -58.51
N ALA A 10 -24.14 0.90 -58.69
CA ALA A 10 -22.98 1.71 -58.35
C ALA A 10 -22.57 2.63 -59.52
N THR A 11 -22.03 3.80 -59.19
CA THR A 11 -21.29 4.68 -60.10
C THR A 11 -20.03 5.22 -59.41
N SER A 12 -19.03 5.61 -60.19
CA SER A 12 -17.65 5.85 -59.75
C SER A 12 -17.23 7.32 -59.82
N THR A 13 -16.38 7.77 -58.89
CA THR A 13 -15.52 8.95 -59.02
C THR A 13 -14.16 8.70 -58.36
N SER A 14 -13.11 9.35 -58.87
CA SER A 14 -11.70 9.02 -58.64
C SER A 14 -11.07 9.61 -57.37
N VAL A 15 -10.07 8.92 -56.83
CA VAL A 15 -9.15 9.41 -55.78
C VAL A 15 -7.90 10.04 -56.43
N PRO A 16 -7.44 11.23 -56.00
CA PRO A 16 -6.13 11.77 -56.37
C PRO A 16 -5.05 11.38 -55.35
N GLU A 17 -3.91 10.85 -55.82
CA GLU A 17 -2.72 10.65 -54.97
C GLU A 17 -2.01 11.97 -54.67
N ARG A 18 -1.50 12.15 -53.43
CA ARG A 18 -0.36 13.05 -53.20
C ARG A 18 0.44 12.75 -51.93
N SER A 19 1.77 12.73 -52.12
CA SER A 19 2.82 12.97 -51.12
C SER A 19 2.73 12.24 -49.77
N ILE A 20 3.47 11.12 -49.68
CA ILE A 20 4.04 10.65 -48.41
C ILE A 20 4.94 11.77 -47.87
N GLY A 21 4.69 12.23 -46.63
CA GLY A 21 5.34 13.43 -46.11
C GLY A 21 4.95 13.81 -44.69
N ALA A 22 4.75 12.83 -43.80
CA ALA A 22 4.54 13.07 -42.37
C ALA A 22 5.26 11.99 -41.57
N GLU A 23 6.26 12.39 -40.77
CA GLU A 23 6.74 11.58 -39.67
C GLU A 23 5.65 11.58 -38.60
N SER A 24 4.78 10.58 -38.62
CA SER A 24 3.88 10.32 -37.51
C SER A 24 4.75 9.95 -36.30
N LYS A 25 4.99 10.91 -35.41
CA LYS A 25 5.31 10.60 -34.01
C LYS A 25 4.23 9.63 -33.54
N LEU A 26 4.60 8.37 -33.33
CA LEU A 26 3.77 7.49 -32.53
C LEU A 26 3.83 8.04 -31.11
N ASP A 27 2.83 8.84 -30.79
CA ASP A 27 2.50 9.20 -29.41
C ASP A 27 1.94 7.95 -28.74
N VAL A 28 2.84 7.00 -28.45
CA VAL A 28 2.55 5.88 -27.58
C VAL A 28 2.50 6.46 -26.18
N SER A 29 1.34 7.01 -25.82
CA SER A 29 0.95 7.11 -24.43
C SER A 29 0.96 5.68 -23.88
N LEU A 30 2.09 5.30 -23.27
CA LEU A 30 2.15 4.13 -22.43
C LEU A 30 1.14 4.39 -21.32
N ASP A 31 0.08 3.58 -21.25
CA ASP A 31 -0.84 3.57 -20.12
C ASP A 31 -0.05 3.05 -18.91
N VAL A 32 0.59 3.99 -18.21
CA VAL A 32 1.48 3.71 -17.07
C VAL A 32 0.68 3.52 -15.81
N PHE A 33 1.07 2.53 -15.00
CA PHE A 33 0.39 2.22 -13.75
C PHE A 33 1.23 2.61 -12.53
N GLU A 34 0.62 3.34 -11.59
CA GLU A 34 1.25 3.66 -10.31
C GLU A 34 1.20 2.45 -9.37
N GLY A 35 2.20 1.58 -9.45
CA GLY A 35 2.33 0.44 -8.54
C GLY A 35 2.44 0.80 -7.04
N PRO A 36 3.26 1.79 -6.64
CA PRO A 36 3.40 2.20 -5.24
C PRO A 36 2.06 2.54 -4.57
N GLU A 37 1.74 1.83 -3.50
CA GLU A 37 0.44 1.95 -2.86
C GLU A 37 0.35 3.14 -1.89
N LYS A 38 -0.86 3.68 -1.81
CA LYS A 38 -1.35 4.50 -0.71
C LYS A 38 -1.96 3.58 0.35
N LYS A 39 -1.70 3.84 1.63
CA LYS A 39 -2.31 3.12 2.75
C LYS A 39 -2.99 4.07 3.72
N LEU A 40 -4.14 3.65 4.22
CA LEU A 40 -4.92 4.34 5.24
C LEU A 40 -5.31 3.34 6.33
N GLU A 41 -4.75 3.53 7.52
CA GLU A 41 -5.15 2.83 8.74
C GLU A 41 -5.97 3.78 9.61
N VAL A 42 -7.15 3.34 10.04
CA VAL A 42 -8.05 4.13 10.88
C VAL A 42 -8.45 3.32 12.11
N PHE A 43 -8.18 3.90 13.28
CA PHE A 43 -8.39 3.31 14.59
C PHE A 43 -9.50 4.03 15.33
N PHE A 44 -10.36 3.27 15.99
CA PHE A 44 -11.53 3.76 16.70
C PHE A 44 -11.62 3.17 18.10
N SER A 45 -12.26 3.92 19.00
CA SER A 45 -12.60 3.43 20.33
C SER A 45 -13.50 2.20 20.25
N CYS A 46 -13.43 1.33 21.26
CA CYS A 46 -14.25 0.11 21.34
C CYS A 46 -15.74 0.39 21.00
N PRO A 47 -16.29 -0.19 19.92
CA PRO A 47 -17.67 0.05 19.49
C PRO A 47 -18.72 -0.48 20.45
N SER A 48 -19.96 0.03 20.35
CA SER A 48 -21.10 -0.45 21.14
C SER A 48 -21.53 -1.88 20.80
N SER A 49 -21.10 -2.43 19.67
CA SER A 49 -21.36 -3.80 19.20
C SER A 49 -20.05 -4.58 19.13
N PRO A 50 -19.96 -5.83 19.63
CA PRO A 50 -18.74 -6.64 19.53
C PRO A 50 -18.27 -6.92 18.10
N ALA A 51 -19.17 -6.88 17.12
CA ALA A 51 -18.80 -6.97 15.71
C ALA A 51 -18.22 -5.64 15.16
N GLY A 52 -18.56 -4.50 15.75
CA GLY A 52 -18.08 -3.19 15.31
C GLY A 52 -18.34 -2.93 13.83
N PHE A 53 -17.32 -2.50 13.09
CA PHE A 53 -17.42 -2.29 11.63
C PHE A 53 -17.72 -3.56 10.82
N ARG A 54 -17.47 -4.75 11.37
CA ARG A 54 -17.70 -6.04 10.69
C ARG A 54 -19.18 -6.42 10.53
N GLN A 55 -20.09 -5.69 11.18
CA GLN A 55 -21.53 -5.87 10.96
C GLN A 55 -22.02 -5.26 9.62
N PHE A 56 -21.18 -4.46 8.96
CA PHE A 56 -21.49 -3.85 7.67
C PHE A 56 -21.04 -4.77 6.53
N ASP A 57 -21.94 -5.01 5.58
CA ASP A 57 -21.71 -5.89 4.44
C ASP A 57 -21.31 -5.11 3.17
N HIS A 58 -21.20 -5.84 2.06
CA HIS A 58 -20.88 -5.28 0.75
C HIS A 58 -21.80 -4.14 0.30
N THR A 59 -23.05 -4.05 0.75
CA THR A 59 -23.98 -2.96 0.40
C THR A 59 -23.59 -1.63 1.04
N ILE A 60 -22.88 -1.69 2.17
CA ILE A 60 -22.34 -0.53 2.89
C ILE A 60 -20.89 -0.26 2.48
N TRP A 61 -20.06 -1.29 2.27
CA TRP A 61 -18.65 -1.11 1.90
C TRP A 61 -18.45 -0.65 0.45
N SER A 62 -19.24 -1.15 -0.52
CA SER A 62 -19.03 -0.77 -1.93
C SER A 62 -19.22 0.73 -2.18
N PRO A 63 -20.25 1.41 -1.62
CA PRO A 63 -20.37 2.87 -1.71
C PRO A 63 -19.29 3.67 -0.96
N ILE A 64 -18.47 3.05 -0.12
CA ILE A 64 -17.32 3.70 0.53
C ILE A 64 -16.09 3.54 -0.35
N LEU A 65 -15.82 2.32 -0.82
CA LEU A 65 -14.71 2.01 -1.72
C LEU A 65 -14.79 2.75 -3.06
N ALA A 66 -16.02 3.04 -3.52
CA ALA A 66 -16.26 3.88 -4.69
C ALA A 66 -15.67 5.31 -4.59
N GLU A 67 -15.54 5.89 -3.37
CA GLU A 67 -14.87 7.19 -3.18
C GLU A 67 -13.35 7.13 -3.39
N ALA A 68 -12.76 5.93 -3.32
CA ALA A 68 -11.37 5.66 -3.67
C ALA A 68 -11.23 5.10 -5.10
N HIS A 69 -12.33 5.01 -5.87
CA HIS A 69 -12.43 4.31 -7.16
C HIS A 69 -12.17 2.79 -7.12
N CYS A 70 -12.29 2.16 -5.95
CA CYS A 70 -12.11 0.71 -5.78
C CYS A 70 -13.43 -0.07 -5.83
N SER A 71 -13.38 -1.33 -6.27
CA SER A 71 -14.49 -2.27 -6.28
C SER A 71 -14.14 -3.58 -5.55
N ILE A 72 -15.13 -4.25 -4.95
CA ILE A 72 -14.93 -5.54 -4.26
C ILE A 72 -14.95 -6.67 -5.28
N LEU A 73 -13.90 -7.49 -5.32
CA LEU A 73 -13.85 -8.73 -6.11
C LEU A 73 -14.36 -9.90 -5.28
N HIS A 74 -13.84 -10.06 -4.06
CA HIS A 74 -14.26 -11.09 -3.11
C HIS A 74 -14.26 -10.55 -1.67
N CYS A 75 -14.97 -11.26 -0.79
CA CYS A 75 -14.87 -11.11 0.66
C CYS A 75 -14.63 -12.49 1.29
N GLN A 76 -13.67 -12.56 2.19
CA GLN A 76 -13.28 -13.73 2.97
C GLN A 76 -13.38 -13.38 4.47
N PRO A 77 -14.53 -13.65 5.11
CA PRO A 77 -14.71 -13.43 6.54
C PRO A 77 -13.79 -14.30 7.40
N GLY A 78 -13.36 -13.77 8.54
CA GLY A 78 -12.44 -14.45 9.46
C GLY A 78 -12.91 -14.43 10.93
N ALA A 79 -12.09 -14.96 11.83
CA ALA A 79 -12.40 -14.92 13.27
C ALA A 79 -12.24 -13.49 13.84
N HIS A 80 -11.12 -12.83 13.52
CA HIS A 80 -10.74 -11.53 14.10
C HIS A 80 -11.11 -10.34 13.20
N PHE A 81 -10.94 -10.50 11.89
CA PHE A 81 -11.22 -9.50 10.86
C PHE A 81 -11.87 -10.14 9.63
N ASP A 82 -12.46 -9.33 8.77
CA ASP A 82 -12.90 -9.72 7.42
C ASP A 82 -11.95 -9.15 6.38
N SER A 83 -11.51 -9.99 5.45
CA SER A 83 -10.62 -9.65 4.35
C SER A 83 -11.43 -9.39 3.08
N TYR A 84 -11.18 -8.28 2.40
CA TYR A 84 -11.78 -7.93 1.13
C TYR A 84 -10.67 -7.77 0.09
N LEU A 85 -10.73 -8.60 -0.95
CA LEU A 85 -9.86 -8.46 -2.12
C LEU A 85 -10.56 -7.55 -3.12
N LEU A 86 -9.89 -6.49 -3.54
CA LEU A 86 -10.46 -5.43 -4.35
C LEU A 86 -9.78 -5.36 -5.72
N SER A 87 -10.38 -4.60 -6.64
CA SER A 87 -9.72 -4.20 -7.89
C SER A 87 -8.40 -3.48 -7.57
N GLU A 88 -7.29 -4.19 -7.73
CA GLU A 88 -5.91 -3.73 -7.50
C GLU A 88 -5.71 -3.12 -6.10
N SER A 89 -6.37 -3.66 -5.08
CA SER A 89 -6.39 -3.07 -3.73
C SER A 89 -6.78 -4.10 -2.66
N SER A 90 -6.64 -3.76 -1.37
CA SER A 90 -7.04 -4.62 -0.24
C SER A 90 -7.65 -3.83 0.91
N LEU A 91 -8.68 -4.41 1.54
CA LEU A 91 -9.36 -3.88 2.72
C LEU A 91 -9.43 -4.95 3.82
N PHE A 92 -9.04 -4.59 5.04
CA PHE A 92 -9.15 -5.43 6.23
C PHE A 92 -10.00 -4.73 7.31
N VAL A 93 -11.12 -5.35 7.67
CA VAL A 93 -12.10 -4.79 8.61
C VAL A 93 -12.07 -5.55 9.94
N TYR A 94 -11.62 -4.89 10.99
CA TYR A 94 -11.68 -5.37 12.38
C TYR A 94 -12.86 -4.69 13.09
N PRO A 95 -13.26 -5.13 14.31
CA PRO A 95 -14.32 -4.44 15.04
C PRO A 95 -14.06 -2.95 15.27
N SER A 96 -12.80 -2.56 15.57
CA SER A 96 -12.43 -1.18 15.92
C SER A 96 -11.28 -0.58 15.08
N ARG A 97 -10.91 -1.25 13.98
CA ARG A 97 -9.81 -0.83 13.08
C ARG A 97 -10.16 -1.14 11.63
N VAL A 98 -9.82 -0.24 10.72
CA VAL A 98 -9.92 -0.46 9.27
C VAL A 98 -8.57 -0.17 8.64
N ILE A 99 -8.09 -1.07 7.80
CA ILE A 99 -6.90 -0.88 6.96
C ILE A 99 -7.35 -0.97 5.51
N LEU A 100 -7.14 0.09 4.73
CA LEU A 100 -7.42 0.14 3.30
C LEU A 100 -6.14 0.54 2.55
N LYS A 101 -5.77 -0.25 1.55
CA LYS A 101 -4.54 -0.08 0.77
C LYS A 101 -4.83 -0.13 -0.73
N THR A 102 -4.40 0.90 -1.46
CA THR A 102 -4.79 1.12 -2.86
C THR A 102 -3.64 1.68 -3.70
N CYS A 103 -3.43 1.16 -4.91
CA CYS A 103 -2.44 1.69 -5.86
C CYS A 103 -3.13 2.51 -6.97
N GLY A 104 -2.46 2.79 -8.09
CA GLY A 104 -3.00 3.60 -9.19
C GLY A 104 -3.25 5.07 -8.79
N THR A 105 -4.18 5.72 -9.49
CA THR A 105 -4.61 7.11 -9.23
C THR A 105 -5.73 7.22 -8.20
N THR A 106 -5.94 6.19 -7.40
CA THR A 106 -7.02 6.09 -6.38
C THR A 106 -7.00 7.23 -5.36
N THR A 107 -8.20 7.65 -4.96
CA THR A 107 -8.49 8.83 -4.11
C THR A 107 -8.69 8.46 -2.64
N LEU A 108 -7.77 7.66 -2.10
CA LEU A 108 -7.89 6.94 -0.83
C LEU A 108 -8.37 7.78 0.38
N ILE A 109 -7.89 9.03 0.53
CA ILE A 109 -8.28 9.88 1.68
C ILE A 109 -9.79 10.20 1.68
N LEU A 110 -10.46 10.22 0.52
CA LEU A 110 -11.87 10.59 0.39
C LEU A 110 -12.86 9.60 1.02
N VAL A 111 -12.41 8.40 1.44
CA VAL A 111 -13.28 7.45 2.18
C VAL A 111 -13.60 7.91 3.60
N LEU A 112 -12.78 8.79 4.20
CA LEU A 112 -12.83 9.13 5.62
C LEU A 112 -14.19 9.68 6.08
N PRO A 113 -14.86 10.63 5.39
CA PRO A 113 -16.15 11.17 5.85
C PRO A 113 -17.23 10.08 5.97
N LYS A 114 -17.26 9.11 5.04
CA LYS A 114 -18.20 7.99 5.12
C LYS A 114 -17.84 7.00 6.23
N LEU A 115 -16.56 6.75 6.45
CA LEU A 115 -16.10 5.87 7.53
C LEU A 115 -16.35 6.47 8.92
N LEU A 116 -16.22 7.79 9.08
CA LEU A 116 -16.60 8.51 10.30
C LEU A 116 -18.12 8.42 10.57
N ALA A 117 -18.96 8.55 9.53
CA ALA A 117 -20.40 8.35 9.65
C ALA A 117 -20.77 6.89 10.02
N LEU A 118 -19.94 5.90 9.67
CA LEU A 118 -20.09 4.54 10.21
C LEU A 118 -19.67 4.45 11.69
N ALA A 119 -18.59 5.10 12.09
CA ALA A 119 -18.13 5.13 13.49
C ALA A 119 -19.20 5.71 14.43
N GLU A 120 -19.83 6.83 14.02
CA GLU A 120 -20.92 7.47 14.76
C GLU A 120 -22.13 6.54 14.93
N ARG A 121 -22.52 5.79 13.89
CA ARG A 121 -23.57 4.76 13.96
C ARG A 121 -23.24 3.60 14.91
N LEU A 122 -21.96 3.40 15.24
CA LEU A 122 -21.49 2.40 16.19
C LEU A 122 -21.29 2.95 17.62
N GLY A 123 -21.43 4.27 17.82
CA GLY A 123 -21.01 4.96 19.04
C GLY A 123 -19.49 5.00 19.25
N ALA A 124 -18.72 4.71 18.20
CA ALA A 124 -17.26 4.69 18.23
C ALA A 124 -16.68 6.06 17.87
N ARG A 125 -15.64 6.49 18.59
CA ARG A 125 -14.90 7.73 18.34
C ARG A 125 -13.65 7.43 17.55
N LEU A 126 -13.18 8.38 16.73
CA LEU A 126 -11.85 8.29 16.12
C LEU A 126 -10.78 8.36 17.21
N GLU A 127 -9.79 7.48 17.15
CA GLU A 127 -8.60 7.52 18.02
C GLU A 127 -7.35 7.93 17.23
N HIS A 128 -7.16 7.40 16.01
CA HIS A 128 -5.99 7.68 15.20
C HIS A 128 -6.23 7.41 13.70
N VAL A 129 -5.66 8.25 12.84
CA VAL A 129 -5.43 7.98 11.41
C VAL A 129 -3.92 7.93 11.17
N HIS A 130 -3.47 6.89 10.48
CA HIS A 130 -2.19 6.86 9.79
C HIS A 130 -2.46 6.76 8.29
N TYR A 131 -1.97 7.73 7.54
CA TYR A 131 -1.91 7.66 6.09
C TYR A 131 -0.44 7.62 5.66
N SER A 132 -0.06 6.67 4.82
CA SER A 132 1.31 6.53 4.36
C SER A 132 1.42 6.00 2.94
N HIS A 133 2.51 6.32 2.25
CA HIS A 133 2.82 5.80 0.92
C HIS A 133 4.33 5.88 0.63
N LEU A 134 4.81 5.02 -0.27
CA LEU A 134 6.11 5.24 -0.91
C LEU A 134 5.97 6.37 -1.96
N ARG A 135 7.06 7.08 -2.30
CA ARG A 135 7.08 8.04 -3.41
C ARG A 135 6.42 7.48 -4.67
N TYR A 136 5.53 8.27 -5.25
CA TYR A 136 4.94 8.03 -6.56
C TYR A 136 6.03 8.00 -7.64
N LYS A 137 5.95 7.04 -8.56
CA LYS A 137 6.71 6.99 -9.82
C LYS A 137 6.15 8.02 -10.81
N PHE A 138 4.83 8.28 -10.75
CA PHE A 138 4.11 9.16 -11.67
C PHE A 138 3.33 10.26 -10.92
N PRO A 139 3.98 11.10 -10.09
CA PRO A 139 3.31 12.07 -9.22
C PRO A 139 2.44 13.09 -9.99
N THR A 140 2.76 13.37 -11.26
CA THR A 140 1.97 14.26 -12.13
C THR A 140 0.65 13.66 -12.61
N LEU A 141 0.43 12.35 -12.44
CA LEU A 141 -0.82 11.67 -12.76
C LEU A 141 -1.74 11.49 -11.54
N GLN A 142 -1.24 11.78 -10.33
CA GLN A 142 -2.04 11.68 -9.11
C GLN A 142 -3.06 12.81 -9.03
N VAL A 143 -4.33 12.46 -8.84
CA VAL A 143 -5.46 13.39 -8.75
C VAL A 143 -5.68 13.87 -7.31
N HIS A 144 -6.44 14.95 -7.13
CA HIS A 144 -6.76 15.49 -5.80
C HIS A 144 -7.48 14.44 -4.92
N PRO A 145 -7.07 14.23 -3.65
CA PRO A 145 -6.15 15.06 -2.85
C PRO A 145 -4.65 14.72 -2.98
N HIS A 146 -4.30 13.67 -3.74
CA HIS A 146 -2.96 13.07 -3.80
C HIS A 146 -1.96 13.76 -4.74
N THR A 147 -2.27 14.97 -5.23
CA THR A 147 -1.39 15.76 -6.11
C THR A 147 -0.08 16.18 -5.43
N SER A 148 -0.01 16.14 -4.09
CA SER A 148 1.17 16.48 -3.28
C SER A 148 0.95 16.14 -1.81
N PHE A 149 2.02 15.75 -1.12
CA PHE A 149 2.02 15.45 0.32
C PHE A 149 1.47 16.61 1.20
N ARG A 150 1.73 17.86 0.79
CA ARG A 150 1.16 19.07 1.42
C ARG A 150 -0.36 19.16 1.26
N THR A 151 -0.91 18.69 0.14
CA THR A 151 -2.36 18.66 -0.11
C THR A 151 -3.01 17.49 0.64
N GLU A 152 -2.35 16.34 0.74
CA GLU A 152 -2.79 15.22 1.57
C GLU A 152 -2.85 15.60 3.07
N ARG A 153 -1.79 16.23 3.61
CA ARG A 153 -1.75 16.77 4.99
C ARG A 153 -2.90 17.72 5.28
N ARG A 154 -3.14 18.66 4.36
CA ARG A 154 -4.22 19.64 4.48
C ARG A 154 -5.60 18.98 4.39
N CYS A 155 -5.80 18.06 3.45
CA CYS A 155 -7.07 17.34 3.30
C CYS A 155 -7.41 16.51 4.55
N LEU A 156 -6.42 15.86 5.18
CA LEU A 156 -6.62 15.19 6.47
C LEU A 156 -6.96 16.16 7.61
N ALA A 157 -6.29 17.32 7.70
CA ALA A 157 -6.60 18.33 8.71
C ALA A 157 -8.03 18.90 8.54
N GLU A 158 -8.41 19.24 7.31
CA GLU A 158 -9.74 19.74 6.93
C GLU A 158 -10.85 18.68 7.18
N MET A 159 -10.61 17.40 6.88
CA MET A 159 -11.60 16.32 7.09
C MET A 159 -11.76 15.87 8.54
N LEU A 160 -10.78 16.15 9.41
CA LEU A 160 -10.72 15.67 10.78
C LEU A 160 -10.80 16.80 11.83
N GLU A 161 -11.14 18.01 11.38
CA GLU A 161 -11.38 19.18 12.22
C GLU A 161 -12.35 18.87 13.38
N GLY A 162 -12.00 19.33 14.59
CA GLY A 162 -12.75 19.03 15.82
C GLY A 162 -12.68 17.58 16.29
N ARG A 163 -11.91 16.69 15.64
CA ARG A 163 -11.72 15.28 16.05
C ARG A 163 -10.28 14.94 16.43
N ILE A 164 -9.30 15.72 15.95
CA ILE A 164 -7.86 15.55 16.20
C ILE A 164 -7.25 16.88 16.67
N ALA A 165 -6.11 16.82 17.36
CA ALA A 165 -5.36 18.00 17.78
C ALA A 165 -4.44 18.54 16.66
N ALA A 166 -3.75 17.63 15.95
CA ALA A 166 -2.81 17.96 14.90
C ALA A 166 -2.63 16.81 13.91
N VAL A 167 -2.16 17.14 12.69
CA VAL A 167 -1.59 16.18 11.73
C VAL A 167 -0.07 16.36 11.73
N ARG A 168 0.67 15.40 12.28
CA ARG A 168 2.13 15.31 12.17
C ARG A 168 2.49 14.70 10.82
N SER A 169 3.55 15.20 10.18
CA SER A 169 4.01 14.71 8.88
C SER A 169 5.51 14.44 8.87
N ARG A 170 5.92 13.27 8.35
CA ARG A 170 7.34 12.89 8.21
C ARG A 170 7.61 12.38 6.79
N VAL A 171 8.81 12.68 6.29
CA VAL A 171 9.39 12.07 5.09
C VAL A 171 10.68 11.36 5.51
N ILE A 172 10.75 10.06 5.25
CA ILE A 172 11.85 9.16 5.63
C ILE A 172 12.52 8.69 4.34
N GLY A 173 13.84 8.50 4.28
CA GLY A 173 14.52 8.08 3.05
C GLY A 173 14.72 9.20 2.01
N ALA A 174 14.63 10.47 2.41
CA ALA A 174 14.85 11.61 1.51
C ALA A 174 16.25 11.60 0.85
N GLN A 175 17.27 11.11 1.55
CA GLN A 175 18.65 11.07 1.07
C GLN A 175 18.94 9.93 0.09
N SER A 176 18.10 8.89 0.05
CA SER A 176 18.24 7.73 -0.86
C SER A 176 17.41 7.86 -2.15
N GLY A 177 16.75 9.01 -2.36
CA GLY A 177 15.80 9.21 -3.46
C GLY A 177 14.61 8.24 -3.44
N THR A 178 14.40 7.52 -2.34
CA THR A 178 13.39 6.48 -2.16
C THR A 178 12.61 6.78 -0.89
N SER A 179 11.92 7.92 -0.95
CA SER A 179 11.23 8.49 0.19
C SER A 179 9.93 7.75 0.51
N TRP A 180 9.72 7.47 1.79
CA TRP A 180 8.45 7.00 2.36
C TRP A 180 7.83 8.14 3.17
N TYR A 181 6.53 8.36 2.95
CA TYR A 181 5.77 9.50 3.43
C TYR A 181 4.73 9.04 4.45
N ALA A 182 4.60 9.74 5.58
CA ALA A 182 3.59 9.44 6.59
C ALA A 182 2.94 10.69 7.19
N LEU A 183 1.63 10.59 7.38
CA LEU A 183 0.77 11.53 8.09
C LEU A 183 0.12 10.79 9.25
N CYS A 184 0.39 11.25 10.47
CA CYS A 184 -0.16 10.68 11.71
C CYS A 184 -0.99 11.73 12.44
N THR A 185 -2.20 11.37 12.87
CA THR A 185 -3.03 12.27 13.68
C THR A 185 -2.79 12.06 15.17
N GLU A 186 -2.73 13.15 15.92
CA GLU A 186 -2.78 13.11 17.38
C GLU A 186 -4.22 13.35 17.85
N ALA A 187 -4.72 12.48 18.74
CA ALA A 187 -6.06 12.62 19.31
C ALA A 187 -6.18 13.93 20.11
N LEU A 188 -7.39 14.49 20.17
CA LEU A 188 -7.67 15.58 21.10
C LEU A 188 -7.46 15.14 22.55
N PRO A 189 -6.90 15.99 23.44
CA PRO A 189 -6.86 15.70 24.85
C PRO A 189 -8.29 15.56 25.42
N PRO A 190 -8.51 14.72 26.45
CA PRO A 190 -9.82 14.61 27.09
C PRO A 190 -10.32 15.97 27.59
N LEU A 191 -11.57 16.31 27.25
CA LEU A 191 -12.21 17.59 27.60
C LEU A 191 -12.28 17.87 29.11
N GLU A 192 -12.23 16.82 29.95
CA GLU A 192 -11.90 16.94 31.36
C GLU A 192 -10.83 15.91 31.75
N PRO A 193 -9.90 16.26 32.67
CA PRO A 193 -8.98 15.29 33.26
C PRO A 193 -9.77 14.33 34.16
N SER A 194 -10.03 13.12 33.65
CA SER A 194 -10.70 12.05 34.40
C SER A 194 -10.05 11.85 35.78
N LEU A 195 -10.83 12.07 36.84
CA LEU A 195 -10.43 11.79 38.22
C LEU A 195 -10.32 10.29 38.50
N GLU A 196 -10.99 9.45 37.69
CA GLU A 196 -10.66 8.04 37.62
C GLU A 196 -9.36 7.87 36.82
N PRO A 197 -8.33 7.19 37.36
CA PRO A 197 -7.12 6.92 36.60
C PRO A 197 -7.48 6.12 35.34
N PRO A 198 -6.80 6.34 34.20
CA PRO A 198 -7.13 5.65 32.96
C PRO A 198 -7.10 4.15 33.18
N LEU A 199 -8.29 3.54 33.16
CA LEU A 199 -8.44 2.11 33.37
C LEU A 199 -7.52 1.41 32.37
N LYS A 200 -6.60 0.59 32.89
CA LYS A 200 -5.76 -0.30 32.08
C LYS A 200 -6.62 -1.44 31.53
N LYS A 201 -7.60 -1.08 30.68
CA LYS A 201 -8.29 -1.98 29.75
C LYS A 201 -7.28 -2.39 28.69
N LYS A 202 -6.38 -3.28 29.13
CA LYS A 202 -5.81 -4.33 28.30
C LYS A 202 -6.92 -4.79 27.36
N ARG A 203 -6.66 -4.86 26.05
CA ARG A 203 -7.59 -5.51 25.12
C ARG A 203 -7.68 -6.96 25.55
N GLU A 204 -8.73 -7.31 26.28
CA GLU A 204 -9.04 -8.67 26.66
C GLU A 204 -9.56 -9.38 25.41
N LEU A 205 -8.60 -9.81 24.59
CA LEU A 205 -8.79 -10.86 23.59
C LEU A 205 -9.55 -12.00 24.27
N LEU A 206 -10.59 -12.47 23.59
CA LEU A 206 -11.54 -13.47 24.09
C LEU A 206 -10.79 -14.66 24.71
N ASP A 207 -11.02 -14.90 26.00
CA ASP A 207 -10.36 -15.97 26.76
C ASP A 207 -10.95 -17.35 26.40
N THR A 208 -10.75 -17.76 25.14
CA THR A 208 -10.99 -19.13 24.69
C THR A 208 -9.83 -19.99 25.19
N ALA A 209 -10.03 -20.58 26.38
CA ALA A 209 -9.03 -21.31 27.14
C ALA A 209 -8.12 -22.23 26.29
N GLY A 210 -6.81 -21.96 26.28
CA GLY A 210 -5.82 -22.78 25.58
C GLY A 210 -4.43 -22.19 25.38
N ALA A 211 -4.22 -20.88 25.60
CA ALA A 211 -2.93 -20.23 25.34
C ALA A 211 -1.81 -20.68 26.30
N SER A 212 -0.66 -21.11 25.76
CA SER A 212 0.52 -21.49 26.53
C SER A 212 1.22 -20.27 27.16
N PRO A 213 1.75 -20.34 28.40
CA PRO A 213 2.42 -19.21 29.09
C PRO A 213 3.78 -18.77 28.50
N THR A 214 4.08 -19.08 27.24
CA THR A 214 5.44 -19.11 26.68
C THR A 214 5.71 -18.08 25.57
N ALA A 215 4.80 -17.12 25.34
CA ALA A 215 5.04 -16.01 24.42
C ALA A 215 5.86 -14.89 25.10
N PRO A 216 7.03 -14.48 24.56
CA PRO A 216 7.95 -13.58 25.26
C PRO A 216 7.62 -12.07 25.14
N TYR A 217 6.55 -11.69 24.44
CA TYR A 217 6.18 -10.30 24.18
C TYR A 217 4.85 -9.91 24.85
N PRO A 218 4.84 -8.96 25.81
CA PRO A 218 3.65 -8.54 26.55
C PRO A 218 2.87 -7.39 25.88
N TYR A 219 3.14 -7.09 24.62
CA TYR A 219 2.54 -5.99 23.85
C TYR A 219 1.53 -6.51 22.83
N ASP A 220 0.54 -5.68 22.47
CA ASP A 220 -0.43 -5.99 21.42
C ASP A 220 0.18 -5.77 20.03
N ASP A 221 1.08 -6.68 19.65
CA ASP A 221 1.89 -6.63 18.44
C ASP A 221 1.05 -6.71 17.14
N LEU A 222 -0.26 -6.96 17.26
CA LEU A 222 -1.22 -7.06 16.15
C LEU A 222 -1.53 -5.71 15.48
N ASP A 223 -1.26 -4.60 16.17
CA ASP A 223 -1.33 -3.22 15.66
C ASP A 223 -0.02 -2.75 14.98
N ASN A 224 1.04 -3.55 15.02
CA ASN A 224 2.30 -3.26 14.34
C ASN A 224 2.29 -3.87 12.92
N ILE A 225 2.63 -3.05 11.92
CA ILE A 225 2.60 -3.46 10.51
C ILE A 225 4.00 -3.46 9.92
N PHE A 226 4.36 -4.57 9.26
CA PHE A 226 5.63 -4.81 8.61
C PHE A 226 5.45 -4.91 7.09
N GLU A 227 6.27 -4.19 6.33
CA GLU A 227 6.09 -4.04 4.88
C GLU A 227 7.42 -4.14 4.13
N LEU A 228 7.38 -4.69 2.91
CA LEU A 228 8.44 -4.63 1.93
C LEU A 228 7.89 -4.02 0.64
N SER A 229 8.39 -2.83 0.27
CA SER A 229 8.20 -2.23 -1.05
C SER A 229 9.37 -2.61 -1.96
N MET A 230 9.09 -3.20 -3.12
CA MET A 230 10.08 -3.84 -3.99
C MET A 230 10.00 -3.28 -5.42
N GLU A 231 11.10 -2.72 -5.91
CA GLU A 231 11.18 -2.05 -7.20
C GLU A 231 12.27 -2.62 -8.10
N ARG A 232 12.14 -2.36 -9.42
CA ARG A 232 13.05 -2.85 -10.47
C ARG A 232 13.15 -4.38 -10.39
N LEU A 233 12.00 -5.04 -10.50
CA LEU A 233 11.92 -6.49 -10.54
C LEU A 233 12.57 -6.98 -11.85
N PRO A 234 13.38 -8.04 -11.83
CA PRO A 234 14.01 -8.55 -13.05
C PRO A 234 12.95 -9.17 -13.97
N LYS A 235 13.11 -9.04 -15.29
CA LYS A 235 12.10 -9.48 -16.27
C LYS A 235 11.60 -10.92 -16.05
N ARG A 236 12.46 -11.84 -15.60
CA ARG A 236 12.09 -13.23 -15.27
C ARG A 236 11.03 -13.38 -14.17
N VAL A 237 10.88 -12.38 -13.30
CA VAL A 237 9.86 -12.30 -12.23
C VAL A 237 8.63 -11.58 -12.77
N CYS A 238 8.80 -10.44 -13.46
CA CYS A 238 7.73 -9.74 -14.17
C CYS A 238 6.90 -10.68 -15.05
N ASP A 239 7.58 -11.50 -15.86
CA ASP A 239 6.97 -12.42 -16.83
C ASP A 239 6.06 -13.48 -16.18
N LEU A 240 6.15 -13.72 -14.86
CA LEU A 240 5.30 -14.67 -14.12
C LEU A 240 3.93 -14.09 -13.73
N PHE A 241 3.65 -12.83 -14.06
CA PHE A 241 2.38 -12.17 -13.72
C PHE A 241 1.67 -11.58 -14.95
N PHE A 242 1.99 -12.11 -16.14
CA PHE A 242 1.27 -11.88 -17.40
C PHE A 242 0.45 -13.12 -17.77
N GLU A 243 -0.80 -12.96 -18.17
CA GLU A 243 -1.67 -14.05 -18.66
C GLU A 243 -1.01 -14.88 -19.77
N ALA A 244 -0.23 -14.22 -20.63
CA ALA A 244 0.46 -14.81 -21.78
C ALA A 244 1.71 -15.63 -21.43
N ALA A 245 2.10 -15.74 -20.15
CA ALA A 245 3.29 -16.48 -19.75
C ALA A 245 3.18 -17.98 -20.10
N PRO A 246 4.22 -18.63 -20.65
CA PRO A 246 4.16 -20.05 -21.05
C PRO A 246 3.77 -21.02 -19.92
N VAL A 247 4.12 -20.70 -18.67
CA VAL A 247 3.76 -21.48 -17.48
C VAL A 247 2.25 -21.45 -17.16
N HIS A 248 1.51 -20.47 -17.69
CA HIS A 248 0.07 -20.31 -17.52
C HIS A 248 -0.77 -20.76 -18.73
N GLN A 249 -0.17 -21.45 -19.71
CA GLN A 249 -0.85 -21.83 -20.95
C GLN A 249 -2.19 -22.54 -20.68
N GLY A 250 -3.29 -21.94 -21.17
CA GLY A 250 -4.66 -22.45 -20.99
C GLY A 250 -5.32 -22.16 -19.63
N ARG A 251 -4.65 -21.48 -18.70
CA ARG A 251 -5.22 -21.06 -17.40
C ARG A 251 -5.84 -19.65 -17.49
N ARG A 252 -6.97 -19.42 -16.81
CA ARG A 252 -7.71 -18.13 -16.75
C ARG A 252 -8.36 -17.94 -15.38
N GLY A 253 -8.69 -16.70 -15.01
CA GLY A 253 -9.34 -16.35 -13.73
C GLY A 253 -8.66 -16.99 -12.51
N ARG A 254 -9.42 -17.62 -11.61
CA ARG A 254 -8.87 -18.29 -10.41
C ARG A 254 -7.85 -19.40 -10.71
N ALA A 255 -7.88 -20.03 -11.90
CA ALA A 255 -6.87 -21.00 -12.29
C ALA A 255 -5.55 -20.33 -12.75
N LEU A 256 -5.63 -19.10 -13.26
CA LEU A 256 -4.47 -18.25 -13.57
C LEU A 256 -3.87 -17.70 -12.28
N ALA A 257 -4.68 -17.12 -11.39
CA ALA A 257 -4.25 -16.57 -10.09
C ALA A 257 -3.42 -17.59 -9.30
N ARG A 258 -3.99 -18.78 -9.05
CA ARG A 258 -3.28 -19.89 -8.40
C ARG A 258 -1.98 -20.28 -9.11
N SER A 259 -1.94 -20.19 -10.44
CA SER A 259 -0.73 -20.48 -11.18
C SER A 259 0.36 -19.44 -10.99
N MET A 260 0.01 -18.17 -10.79
CA MET A 260 0.95 -17.12 -10.41
C MET A 260 1.44 -17.36 -8.98
N THR A 261 0.54 -17.69 -8.04
CA THR A 261 0.83 -18.07 -6.65
C THR A 261 1.80 -19.26 -6.56
N GLU A 262 1.60 -20.29 -7.40
CA GLU A 262 2.45 -21.48 -7.56
C GLU A 262 3.80 -21.13 -8.20
N ALA A 263 3.81 -20.53 -9.40
CA ALA A 263 5.00 -20.39 -10.22
C ALA A 263 6.00 -19.34 -9.71
N SER A 264 5.52 -18.32 -8.99
CA SER A 264 6.37 -17.34 -8.29
C SER A 264 6.97 -17.87 -7.00
N GLY A 265 6.38 -18.89 -6.40
CA GLY A 265 6.70 -19.33 -5.04
C GLY A 265 6.06 -18.51 -3.93
N ILE A 266 5.15 -17.56 -4.22
CA ILE A 266 4.39 -16.80 -3.20
C ILE A 266 3.67 -17.74 -2.22
N GLY A 267 3.10 -18.84 -2.69
CA GLY A 267 2.44 -19.83 -1.82
C GLY A 267 3.37 -20.46 -0.77
N ALA A 268 4.70 -20.44 -0.97
CA ALA A 268 5.69 -20.93 -0.02
C ALA A 268 6.24 -19.84 0.94
N LEU A 269 5.83 -18.58 0.77
CA LEU A 269 6.13 -17.49 1.71
C LEU A 269 5.15 -17.47 2.91
N LEU A 270 3.99 -18.11 2.78
CA LEU A 270 2.84 -18.00 3.70
C LEU A 270 2.76 -19.21 4.65
N PRO A 271 2.04 -19.10 5.79
CA PRO A 271 1.80 -20.24 6.67
C PRO A 271 1.04 -21.36 5.92
N ALA A 272 1.43 -22.62 6.14
CA ALA A 272 0.88 -23.77 5.39
C ALA A 272 -0.64 -24.01 5.59
N ALA A 273 -1.25 -23.39 6.61
CA ALA A 273 -2.68 -23.42 6.87
C ALA A 273 -3.39 -22.07 6.59
N ALA A 274 -2.69 -21.10 5.97
CA ALA A 274 -3.27 -19.81 5.64
C ALA A 274 -4.32 -19.93 4.52
N VAL A 275 -5.44 -19.20 4.67
CA VAL A 275 -6.46 -19.13 3.63
C VAL A 275 -6.05 -18.03 2.64
N ILE A 276 -5.67 -18.43 1.43
CA ILE A 276 -5.31 -17.53 0.33
C ILE A 276 -6.56 -17.24 -0.50
N ASP A 277 -6.82 -15.96 -0.77
CA ASP A 277 -7.68 -15.53 -1.85
C ASP A 277 -6.87 -14.67 -2.83
N ASP A 278 -6.72 -15.20 -4.05
CA ASP A 278 -5.82 -14.71 -5.09
C ASP A 278 -6.58 -14.28 -6.36
N TRP A 279 -6.08 -13.23 -7.00
CA TRP A 279 -6.60 -12.69 -8.25
C TRP A 279 -5.48 -12.35 -9.24
N ALA A 280 -5.71 -12.68 -10.51
CA ALA A 280 -4.89 -12.28 -11.64
C ALA A 280 -5.68 -11.32 -12.52
N PHE A 281 -5.09 -10.18 -12.85
CA PHE A 281 -5.69 -9.17 -13.72
C PHE A 281 -5.34 -9.45 -15.18
N GLU A 282 -6.22 -9.03 -16.10
CA GLU A 282 -6.08 -9.25 -17.55
C GLU A 282 -5.68 -7.92 -18.20
N PRO A 283 -4.59 -7.85 -18.99
CA PRO A 283 -3.72 -8.95 -19.45
C PRO A 283 -2.60 -9.34 -18.47
N CYS A 284 -2.39 -8.55 -17.41
CA CYS A 284 -1.33 -8.76 -16.42
C CYS A 284 -1.64 -8.07 -15.09
N GLY A 285 -0.89 -8.43 -14.05
CA GLY A 285 -1.06 -7.93 -12.69
C GLY A 285 -1.59 -9.01 -11.75
N TYR A 286 -1.25 -8.89 -10.47
CA TYR A 286 -1.64 -9.85 -9.44
C TYR A 286 -1.90 -9.15 -8.11
N SER A 287 -2.95 -9.59 -7.40
CA SER A 287 -3.22 -9.20 -6.03
C SER A 287 -3.68 -10.42 -5.23
N MET A 288 -3.31 -10.48 -3.96
CA MET A 288 -3.85 -11.46 -3.03
C MET A 288 -3.99 -10.90 -1.63
N ASN A 289 -4.91 -11.51 -0.89
CA ASN A 289 -4.93 -11.48 0.56
C ASN A 289 -4.75 -12.90 1.08
N ALA A 290 -4.15 -13.05 2.25
CA ALA A 290 -4.30 -14.27 3.04
C ALA A 290 -4.54 -13.95 4.51
N SER A 291 -5.13 -14.91 5.23
CA SER A 291 -5.30 -14.86 6.67
C SER A 291 -4.84 -16.15 7.35
N HIS A 292 -4.21 -16.01 8.51
CA HIS A 292 -3.88 -17.12 9.41
C HIS A 292 -4.09 -16.67 10.85
N GLU A 293 -5.04 -17.31 11.55
CA GLU A 293 -5.48 -16.94 12.88
C GLU A 293 -5.91 -15.45 12.93
N GLN A 294 -5.15 -14.63 13.63
CA GLN A 294 -5.32 -13.19 13.84
C GLN A 294 -4.49 -12.32 12.88
N HIS A 295 -3.63 -12.94 12.07
CA HIS A 295 -2.69 -12.25 11.18
C HIS A 295 -3.21 -12.18 9.74
N TYR A 296 -2.93 -11.07 9.05
CA TYR A 296 -3.20 -10.89 7.63
C TYR A 296 -1.90 -10.83 6.81
N TYR A 297 -2.01 -11.10 5.52
CA TYR A 297 -0.96 -10.93 4.53
C TYR A 297 -1.57 -10.31 3.27
N THR A 298 -0.86 -9.43 2.59
CA THR A 298 -1.23 -8.98 1.23
C THR A 298 0.00 -8.71 0.37
N ILE A 299 -0.15 -8.94 -0.94
CA ILE A 299 0.87 -8.77 -1.97
C ILE A 299 0.17 -8.19 -3.19
N HIS A 300 0.57 -7.00 -3.64
CA HIS A 300 0.13 -6.37 -4.89
C HIS A 300 1.31 -6.31 -5.87
N ILE A 301 1.10 -6.54 -7.16
CA ILE A 301 2.17 -6.64 -8.17
C ILE A 301 1.77 -5.93 -9.46
N THR A 302 2.60 -4.96 -9.86
CA THR A 302 2.61 -4.26 -11.15
C THR A 302 3.82 -4.77 -11.94
N PRO A 303 3.65 -5.78 -12.83
CA PRO A 303 4.78 -6.50 -13.43
C PRO A 303 5.43 -5.79 -14.63
N GLU A 304 4.88 -4.70 -15.14
CA GLU A 304 5.38 -4.00 -16.33
C GLU A 304 6.82 -3.52 -16.12
N PHE A 305 7.76 -4.16 -16.83
CA PHE A 305 9.19 -4.09 -16.54
C PHE A 305 9.77 -2.66 -16.43
N ALA A 306 9.23 -1.71 -17.21
CA ALA A 306 9.66 -0.31 -17.22
C ALA A 306 9.39 0.45 -15.89
N PHE A 307 8.36 0.06 -15.14
CA PHE A 307 7.96 0.70 -13.89
C PHE A 307 7.68 -0.31 -12.75
N SER A 308 8.18 -1.54 -12.90
CA SER A 308 7.82 -2.69 -12.07
C SER A 308 7.90 -2.44 -10.55
N TYR A 309 6.89 -2.98 -9.87
CA TYR A 309 6.68 -2.87 -8.43
C TYR A 309 6.02 -4.13 -7.88
N ALA A 310 6.40 -4.52 -6.67
CA ALA A 310 5.65 -5.46 -5.84
C ALA A 310 5.67 -5.01 -4.39
N SER A 311 4.63 -5.37 -3.64
CA SER A 311 4.56 -5.18 -2.19
C SER A 311 4.44 -6.52 -1.47
N PHE A 312 4.81 -6.51 -0.19
CA PHE A 312 4.40 -7.51 0.79
C PHE A 312 4.08 -6.78 2.09
N GLU A 313 2.96 -7.09 2.73
CA GLU A 313 2.56 -6.46 3.99
C GLU A 313 1.87 -7.46 4.93
N THR A 314 2.17 -7.38 6.22
CA THR A 314 1.60 -8.23 7.27
C THR A 314 1.66 -7.60 8.65
N ASN A 315 0.83 -8.08 9.58
CA ASN A 315 0.98 -7.87 11.02
C ASN A 315 1.48 -9.11 11.78
N ASP A 316 1.95 -10.18 11.12
CA ASP A 316 2.66 -11.28 11.79
C ASP A 316 4.11 -10.85 12.13
N PRO A 317 4.49 -10.77 13.43
CA PRO A 317 5.84 -10.41 13.82
C PRO A 317 6.92 -11.43 13.39
N SER A 318 6.54 -12.66 13.02
CA SER A 318 7.48 -13.68 12.54
C SER A 318 8.24 -13.25 11.27
N TYR A 319 7.61 -12.44 10.42
CA TYR A 319 8.18 -11.98 9.15
C TYR A 319 9.29 -10.93 9.31
N ARG A 320 9.41 -10.32 10.49
CA ARG A 320 10.48 -9.38 10.82
C ARG A 320 11.85 -10.06 10.95
N LYS A 321 11.91 -11.39 11.01
CA LYS A 321 13.16 -12.15 11.12
C LYS A 321 13.91 -12.21 9.77
N PRO A 322 15.25 -12.25 9.75
CA PRO A 322 16.03 -12.22 8.51
C PRO A 322 15.71 -13.32 7.51
N GLU A 323 15.35 -14.53 7.97
CA GLU A 323 15.04 -15.66 7.10
C GLU A 323 13.75 -15.47 6.29
N HIS A 324 12.74 -14.77 6.84
CA HIS A 324 11.51 -14.43 6.12
C HIS A 324 11.75 -13.31 5.10
N VAL A 325 12.46 -12.25 5.49
CA VAL A 325 12.86 -11.16 4.58
C VAL A 325 13.70 -11.70 3.42
N ALA A 326 14.69 -12.57 3.70
CA ALA A 326 15.50 -13.21 2.67
C ALA A 326 14.68 -14.16 1.77
N ALA A 327 13.60 -14.77 2.25
CA ALA A 327 12.70 -15.58 1.43
C ALA A 327 11.88 -14.71 0.46
N ILE A 328 11.29 -13.61 0.93
CA ILE A 328 10.53 -12.66 0.09
C ILE A 328 11.46 -12.04 -0.97
N VAL A 329 12.64 -11.57 -0.56
CA VAL A 329 13.65 -10.99 -1.47
C VAL A 329 14.15 -12.01 -2.50
N ARG A 330 14.18 -13.31 -2.17
CA ARG A 330 14.52 -14.38 -3.13
C ARG A 330 13.44 -14.53 -4.21
N VAL A 331 12.17 -14.53 -3.82
CA VAL A 331 11.01 -14.61 -4.74
C VAL A 331 11.01 -13.44 -5.72
N PHE A 332 11.03 -12.21 -5.22
CA PHE A 332 10.88 -11.01 -6.08
C PHE A 332 12.19 -10.54 -6.70
N SER A 333 13.36 -10.92 -6.14
CA SER A 333 14.70 -10.56 -6.65
C SER A 333 14.94 -9.06 -6.93
N PRO A 334 14.36 -8.09 -6.19
CA PRO A 334 14.36 -6.67 -6.56
C PRO A 334 15.75 -6.04 -6.67
N ALA A 335 15.87 -4.92 -7.39
CA ALA A 335 17.09 -4.10 -7.39
C ALA A 335 17.03 -2.89 -6.44
N LEU A 336 15.84 -2.60 -5.90
CA LEU A 336 15.62 -1.63 -4.83
C LEU A 336 14.54 -2.17 -3.88
N LEU A 337 14.82 -2.12 -2.58
CA LEU A 337 13.95 -2.60 -1.52
C LEU A 337 13.86 -1.53 -0.43
N THR A 338 12.64 -1.22 0.00
CA THR A 338 12.39 -0.47 1.24
C THR A 338 11.61 -1.36 2.20
N VAL A 339 12.18 -1.60 3.37
CA VAL A 339 11.54 -2.35 4.46
C VAL A 339 11.05 -1.36 5.51
N THR A 340 9.76 -1.37 5.83
CA THR A 340 9.19 -0.55 6.92
C THR A 340 8.63 -1.41 8.03
N LEU A 341 8.72 -0.89 9.25
CA LEU A 341 7.95 -1.35 10.40
C LEU A 341 7.28 -0.13 11.02
N THR A 342 5.96 -0.05 10.96
CA THR A 342 5.17 0.87 11.77
C THR A 342 4.86 0.18 13.09
N THR A 343 5.40 0.69 14.21
CA THR A 343 5.03 0.25 15.56
C THR A 343 4.08 1.22 16.23
N ARG A 344 3.11 0.68 16.95
CA ARG A 344 2.10 1.39 17.74
C ARG A 344 2.24 0.97 19.20
N THR A 345 2.21 1.92 20.13
CA THR A 345 2.35 1.66 21.56
C THR A 345 1.11 2.07 22.34
N GLY A 346 0.80 1.29 23.37
CA GLY A 346 -0.13 1.73 24.40
C GLY A 346 0.46 2.93 25.15
N LEU A 347 -0.40 3.91 25.46
CA LEU A 347 -0.03 5.20 26.07
C LEU A 347 1.01 5.05 27.21
N GLY A 348 2.18 5.67 27.02
CA GLY A 348 3.21 5.78 28.05
C GLY A 348 4.24 4.65 28.12
N LEU A 349 4.38 3.82 27.08
CA LEU A 349 5.46 2.85 26.95
C LEU A 349 6.27 3.06 25.67
N GLU A 350 7.58 3.20 25.81
CA GLU A 350 8.53 3.09 24.69
C GLU A 350 8.67 1.62 24.29
N ALA A 351 8.14 1.25 23.13
CA ALA A 351 8.48 -0.01 22.48
C ALA A 351 9.66 0.23 21.52
N PRO A 352 10.68 -0.64 21.49
CA PRO A 352 11.76 -0.53 20.52
C PRO A 352 11.22 -0.84 19.11
N CYS A 353 11.09 0.20 18.30
CA CYS A 353 10.84 0.09 16.86
C CYS A 353 12.14 -0.34 16.14
N GLU A 354 12.70 -1.49 16.55
CA GLU A 354 13.99 -1.98 16.06
C GLU A 354 13.82 -3.25 15.24
N LEU A 355 13.90 -3.10 13.91
CA LEU A 355 14.15 -4.22 13.03
C LEU A 355 15.59 -4.74 13.21
N PRO A 356 15.87 -6.04 13.04
CA PRO A 356 17.25 -6.54 13.01
C PRO A 356 18.02 -5.99 11.81
N GLY A 357 19.34 -6.20 11.80
CA GLY A 357 20.15 -5.93 10.61
C GLY A 357 19.98 -7.05 9.58
N TYR A 358 19.37 -6.76 8.43
CA TYR A 358 19.26 -7.74 7.34
C TYR A 358 20.54 -7.79 6.50
N GLN A 359 21.07 -9.00 6.33
CA GLN A 359 22.13 -9.28 5.37
C GLN A 359 21.49 -9.93 4.14
N LEU A 360 21.46 -9.20 3.02
CA LEU A 360 20.81 -9.63 1.80
C LEU A 360 21.84 -9.75 0.67
N ASP A 361 22.06 -10.98 0.21
CA ASP A 361 23.02 -11.26 -0.87
C ASP A 361 22.70 -10.45 -2.12
N SER A 362 23.71 -9.78 -2.67
CA SER A 362 23.62 -8.88 -3.83
C SER A 362 22.70 -7.65 -3.65
N LEU A 363 22.27 -7.29 -2.44
CA LEU A 363 21.39 -6.14 -2.20
C LEU A 363 21.80 -5.38 -0.92
N PRO A 364 22.87 -4.56 -0.97
CA PRO A 364 23.42 -3.88 0.21
C PRO A 364 22.49 -2.83 0.80
N CYS A 365 22.54 -2.67 2.12
CA CYS A 365 21.83 -1.62 2.86
C CYS A 365 22.44 -0.25 2.56
N THR A 366 21.61 0.72 2.17
CA THR A 366 22.01 2.09 1.82
C THR A 366 21.54 3.13 2.84
N SER A 367 20.41 2.90 3.52
CA SER A 367 20.00 3.70 4.68
C SER A 367 19.26 2.85 5.72
N ARG A 368 19.35 3.29 6.99
CA ARG A 368 18.55 2.79 8.11
C ARG A 368 18.16 3.97 8.98
N GLU A 369 16.87 4.19 9.11
CA GLU A 369 16.28 5.31 9.83
C GLU A 369 15.26 4.80 10.85
N HIS A 370 15.09 5.55 11.95
CA HIS A 370 14.04 5.35 12.93
C HIS A 370 13.52 6.72 13.35
N HIS A 371 12.20 6.91 13.23
CA HIS A 371 11.52 8.17 13.48
C HIS A 371 10.28 7.96 14.34
N THR A 372 10.23 8.61 15.50
CA THR A 372 8.97 8.80 16.22
C THR A 372 8.08 9.77 15.44
N LEU A 373 6.81 9.43 15.26
CA LEU A 373 5.81 10.22 14.52
C LEU A 373 4.80 10.89 15.47
N THR A 374 4.42 10.21 16.54
CA THR A 374 3.60 10.72 17.65
C THR A 374 4.05 10.08 18.97
N SER A 375 3.44 10.45 20.10
CA SER A 375 3.65 9.80 21.40
C SER A 375 3.26 8.30 21.47
N SER A 376 2.62 7.75 20.43
CA SER A 376 2.18 6.36 20.35
C SER A 376 2.54 5.65 19.04
N VAL A 377 3.27 6.30 18.12
CA VAL A 377 3.61 5.75 16.79
C VAL A 377 5.05 6.08 16.43
N SER A 378 5.81 5.06 16.05
CA SER A 378 7.17 5.17 15.50
C SER A 378 7.32 4.28 14.27
N VAL A 379 8.21 4.68 13.36
CA VAL A 379 8.52 3.94 12.14
C VAL A 379 10.02 3.70 12.02
N CYS A 380 10.41 2.45 11.77
CA CYS A 380 11.73 2.09 11.28
C CYS A 380 11.66 1.85 9.77
N CYS A 381 12.61 2.40 9.03
CA CYS A 381 12.73 2.27 7.59
C CYS A 381 14.16 1.85 7.23
N ILE A 382 14.32 0.85 6.37
CA ILE A 382 15.61 0.38 5.88
C ILE A 382 15.57 0.27 4.36
N THR A 383 16.43 1.03 3.66
CA THR A 383 16.56 0.99 2.20
C THR A 383 17.76 0.13 1.81
N PHE A 384 17.60 -0.68 0.77
CA PHE A 384 18.66 -1.49 0.16
C PHE A 384 18.63 -1.33 -1.37
N GLU A 385 19.79 -1.19 -2.00
CA GLU A 385 19.86 -0.93 -3.44
C GLU A 385 21.05 -1.65 -4.11
N LYS A 386 20.83 -2.16 -5.32
CA LYS A 386 21.90 -2.66 -6.20
C LYS A 386 22.63 -1.51 -6.89
N ASP A 387 23.95 -1.48 -6.74
CA ASP A 387 24.85 -0.61 -7.51
C ASP A 387 24.56 -0.68 -9.01
N ALA A 388 24.07 0.42 -9.59
CA ALA A 388 23.73 0.53 -11.01
C ALA A 388 24.95 0.35 -11.96
N GLY A 389 26.16 0.27 -11.42
CA GLY A 389 27.38 -0.10 -12.14
C GLY A 389 27.49 -1.60 -12.46
N ALA A 390 26.92 -2.49 -11.63
CA ALA A 390 27.14 -3.93 -11.73
C ALA A 390 26.60 -4.53 -13.04
N GLU A 391 25.37 -4.17 -13.43
CA GLU A 391 24.77 -4.67 -14.67
C GLU A 391 25.42 -4.08 -15.93
N ARG A 392 26.00 -2.88 -15.86
CA ARG A 392 26.69 -2.24 -17.00
C ARG A 392 27.97 -2.98 -17.40
N SER A 393 28.68 -3.57 -16.43
CA SER A 393 29.89 -4.38 -16.69
C SER A 393 29.60 -5.70 -17.42
N ALA A 394 28.38 -6.24 -17.33
CA ALA A 394 27.99 -7.46 -18.05
C ALA A 394 27.73 -7.22 -19.56
N VAL A 395 27.50 -5.96 -19.97
CA VAL A 395 27.13 -5.58 -21.34
C VAL A 395 28.22 -4.77 -22.04
N LYS A 396 29.15 -4.14 -21.30
CA LYS A 396 30.24 -3.30 -21.85
C LYS A 396 31.62 -3.96 -21.81
N GLY A 397 31.72 -5.15 -22.40
CA GLY A 397 32.99 -5.74 -22.84
C GLY A 397 33.58 -5.04 -24.08
N GLY A 398 33.74 -3.72 -24.04
CA GLY A 398 34.20 -2.91 -25.18
C GLY A 398 34.32 -1.42 -24.88
N GLU A 399 35.53 -0.89 -25.12
CA GLU A 399 35.91 0.53 -25.29
C GLU A 399 35.72 1.51 -24.11
N SER A 400 36.85 2.04 -23.62
CA SER A 400 36.98 3.40 -23.06
C SER A 400 37.37 4.37 -24.21
N THR A 401 37.38 5.70 -24.09
CA THR A 401 37.21 6.64 -22.95
C THR A 401 36.35 7.85 -23.47
N VAL A 402 36.22 9.07 -22.93
CA VAL A 402 36.89 9.87 -21.88
C VAL A 402 35.84 10.76 -21.15
N LYS A 403 36.27 11.58 -20.19
CA LYS A 403 35.39 12.52 -19.44
C LYS A 403 35.05 13.79 -20.23
N ALA A 404 33.89 14.37 -19.93
CA ALA A 404 33.71 15.83 -19.80
C ALA A 404 32.72 16.12 -18.66
N THR A 405 32.88 17.25 -17.97
CA THR A 405 32.05 17.66 -16.83
C THR A 405 31.32 18.96 -17.14
N HIS A 406 30.06 19.11 -16.71
CA HIS A 406 29.49 20.41 -16.39
C HIS A 406 28.50 20.30 -15.24
N SER A 407 28.46 21.34 -14.41
CA SER A 407 27.62 21.50 -13.23
C SER A 407 26.40 22.37 -13.51
N ALA A 408 25.28 22.05 -12.87
CA ALA A 408 24.17 22.96 -12.64
C ALA A 408 23.63 22.68 -11.22
N GLU A 409 23.37 23.74 -10.46
CA GLU A 409 22.80 23.69 -9.11
C GLU A 409 21.32 24.09 -9.19
N GLU A 410 20.43 23.32 -8.56
CA GLU A 410 19.04 23.67 -8.16
C GLU A 410 18.38 22.40 -7.62
N GLY A 411 17.70 22.37 -6.47
CA GLY A 411 17.65 23.32 -5.35
C GLY A 411 17.03 22.59 -4.15
N SER A 412 17.60 22.72 -2.95
CA SER A 412 17.19 21.90 -1.80
C SER A 412 16.05 22.54 -0.99
N GLU A 413 14.84 21.96 -1.02
CA GLU A 413 13.86 22.21 0.04
C GLU A 413 14.31 21.47 1.30
N ALA A 414 14.44 22.23 2.40
CA ALA A 414 15.03 21.74 3.63
C ALA A 414 13.98 21.14 4.58
N SER A 415 14.43 20.14 5.35
CA SER A 415 13.78 19.61 6.55
C SER A 415 13.09 20.68 7.41
N SER A 416 11.77 20.56 7.56
CA SER A 416 11.02 21.14 8.68
C SER A 416 10.10 20.09 9.30
N ASP A 417 10.09 19.98 10.64
CA ASP A 417 9.06 19.24 11.38
C ASP A 417 7.81 20.12 11.53
N ASP A 418 7.23 20.46 10.37
CA ASP A 418 6.03 21.27 10.23
C ASP A 418 4.85 20.59 10.93
N THR A 419 4.48 21.11 12.10
CA THR A 419 3.24 20.76 12.78
C THR A 419 2.15 21.71 12.31
N PHE A 420 1.03 21.16 11.81
CA PHE A 420 -0.18 21.94 11.57
C PHE A 420 -1.13 21.77 12.75
N GLU A 421 -1.13 22.76 13.64
CA GLU A 421 -2.08 22.87 14.76
C GLU A 421 -3.40 23.46 14.25
N ILE A 422 -4.52 22.85 14.61
CA ILE A 422 -5.86 23.35 14.25
C ILE A 422 -6.20 24.47 15.24
N GLY A 423 -6.08 25.72 14.79
CA GLY A 423 -6.17 26.91 15.64
C GLY A 423 -7.55 27.13 16.26
N GLU A 424 -7.56 27.50 17.54
CA GLU A 424 -8.77 27.89 18.27
C GLU A 424 -9.37 29.17 17.67
N VAL A 425 -10.62 29.11 17.19
CA VAL A 425 -11.32 30.28 16.65
C VAL A 425 -11.86 31.10 17.83
N ALA A 426 -11.09 32.10 18.24
CA ALA A 426 -11.51 33.05 19.27
C ALA A 426 -12.76 33.84 18.85
N GLU A 427 -13.76 33.91 19.73
CA GLU A 427 -14.96 34.72 19.54
C GLU A 427 -14.64 36.23 19.49
N LEU A 428 -15.13 36.95 18.47
CA LEU A 428 -15.40 38.39 18.47
C LEU A 428 -16.39 38.78 17.36
#